data_AF-A0A0C5XXU5-F1
#
_entry.id   AF-A0A0C5XXU5-F1
#
_cell.length_a   1.000
_cell.length_b   1.000
_cell.length_c   1.000
_cell.angle_alpha   90.00
_cell.angle_beta   90.00
_cell.angle_gamma   90.00
#
_symmetry.space_group_name_H-M   'P 1'
#
loop_
_entity.id
_entity.type
_entity.pdbx_description
1 polymer ?
#
loop_
_entity_poly.entity_id
_entity_poly.type
_entity_poly.pdbx_seq_one_letter_code
_entity_poly.pdbx_strand_id
1 'polypeptide(L)'
;MDRIFTNIATSSARLMGQPQAFIISTLLILLWAVSGPFLHFSDTWQLIVNTATTVLTFLAVFLIQNSQNRDGAAMQAKLDEIIRALDRARVEFVGIEHLTDAQIAAIRDALERDIKDKSGREGSAAPTVERLLKRY
;
A
#
# COMPACT_ATOMS: atom_id res chain seq x y z
N MET A 1 2.10 -24.57 -2.92
CA MET A 1 1.23 -23.93 -1.91
C MET A 1 1.01 -22.46 -2.25
N ASP A 2 2.05 -21.73 -2.67
CA ASP A 2 1.98 -20.31 -3.02
C ASP A 2 0.91 -19.97 -4.04
N ARG A 3 0.81 -20.69 -5.17
CA ARG A 3 -0.20 -20.39 -6.21
C ARG A 3 -1.65 -20.51 -5.74
N ILE A 4 -1.97 -21.46 -4.86
CA ILE A 4 -3.35 -21.65 -4.36
C ILE A 4 -3.68 -20.56 -3.35
N PHE A 5 -2.75 -20.28 -2.42
CA PHE A 5 -2.88 -19.16 -1.49
C PHE A 5 -2.99 -17.83 -2.24
N THR A 6 -2.12 -17.56 -3.21
CA THR A 6 -2.18 -16.35 -4.04
C THR A 6 -3.48 -16.27 -4.83
N ASN A 7 -4.00 -17.36 -5.38
CA ASN A 7 -5.27 -17.34 -6.13
C ASN A 7 -6.47 -17.08 -5.22
N ILE A 8 -6.53 -17.73 -4.05
CA ILE A 8 -7.60 -17.51 -3.07
C ILE A 8 -7.49 -16.09 -2.50
N ALA A 9 -6.30 -15.66 -2.07
CA ALA A 9 -6.07 -14.31 -1.54
C ALA A 9 -6.37 -13.23 -2.59
N THR A 10 -5.95 -13.41 -3.84
CA THR A 10 -6.23 -12.45 -4.92
C THR A 10 -7.72 -12.41 -5.25
N SER A 11 -8.39 -13.57 -5.29
CA SER A 11 -9.84 -13.62 -5.58
C SER A 11 -10.66 -13.00 -4.45
N SER A 12 -10.33 -13.32 -3.18
CA SER A 12 -10.96 -12.74 -2.00
C SER A 12 -10.71 -11.23 -1.89
N ALA A 13 -9.48 -10.77 -2.14
CA ALA A 13 -9.17 -9.33 -2.16
C ALA A 13 -9.90 -8.59 -3.29
N ARG A 14 -10.01 -9.21 -4.48
CA ARG A 14 -10.74 -8.63 -5.61
C ARG A 14 -12.24 -8.55 -5.35
N LEU A 15 -12.81 -9.56 -4.67
CA LEU A 15 -14.19 -9.53 -4.21
C LEU A 15 -14.40 -8.41 -3.18
N MET A 16 -13.54 -8.30 -2.17
CA MET A 16 -13.62 -7.23 -1.15
C MET A 16 -13.53 -5.81 -1.74
N GLY A 17 -12.82 -5.62 -2.84
CA GLY A 17 -12.67 -4.31 -3.52
C GLY A 17 -13.77 -3.96 -4.52
N GLN A 18 -14.73 -4.85 -4.80
CA GLN A 18 -15.80 -4.59 -5.78
C GLN A 18 -17.01 -3.87 -5.15
N PRO A 19 -17.62 -2.89 -5.86
CA PRO A 19 -18.85 -2.22 -5.39
C PRO A 19 -19.99 -3.18 -5.04
N GLN A 20 -20.05 -4.34 -5.70
CA GLN A 20 -21.04 -5.37 -5.42
C GLN A 20 -20.86 -6.01 -4.04
N ALA A 21 -19.62 -6.20 -3.57
CA ALA A 21 -19.37 -6.74 -2.23
C ALA A 21 -19.78 -5.75 -1.14
N PHE A 22 -19.63 -4.44 -1.38
CA PHE A 22 -20.16 -3.42 -0.49
C PHE A 22 -21.68 -3.54 -0.36
N ILE A 23 -22.41 -3.60 -1.48
CA ILE A 23 -23.88 -3.74 -1.48
C ILE A 23 -24.31 -5.00 -0.72
N ILE A 24 -23.67 -6.15 -0.97
CA ILE A 24 -23.96 -7.40 -0.27
C ILE A 24 -23.69 -7.26 1.23
N SER A 25 -22.56 -6.66 1.61
CA SER A 25 -22.20 -6.47 3.02
C SER A 25 -23.19 -5.54 3.73
N THR A 26 -23.61 -4.46 3.07
CA THR A 26 -24.65 -3.56 3.60
C THR A 26 -25.98 -4.28 3.78
N LEU A 27 -26.41 -5.09 2.82
CA LEU A 27 -27.64 -5.88 2.94
C LEU A 27 -27.57 -6.89 4.11
N LEU A 28 -26.42 -7.54 4.30
CA LEU A 28 -26.20 -8.45 5.43
C LEU A 28 -26.30 -7.72 6.78
N ILE A 29 -25.72 -6.52 6.90
CA ILE A 29 -25.82 -5.69 8.12
C ILE A 29 -27.26 -5.26 8.36
N LEU A 30 -28.00 -4.85 7.32
CA LEU A 30 -29.41 -4.49 7.43
C LEU A 30 -30.28 -5.68 7.87
N LEU A 31 -30.05 -6.86 7.29
CA LEU A 31 -30.74 -8.09 7.68
C LEU A 31 -30.48 -8.44 9.15
N TRP A 32 -29.23 -8.32 9.60
CA TRP A 32 -28.88 -8.50 11.00
C TRP A 32 -29.56 -7.47 11.91
N ALA A 33 -29.58 -6.19 11.54
CA ALA A 33 -30.25 -5.14 12.31
C ALA A 33 -31.76 -5.41 12.45
N VAL A 34 -32.41 -5.87 11.38
CA VAL A 34 -33.84 -6.23 11.37
C VAL A 34 -34.11 -7.50 12.18
N SER A 35 -33.14 -8.41 12.34
CA SER A 35 -33.30 -9.60 13.20
C SER A 35 -33.19 -9.28 14.70
N GLY A 36 -32.62 -8.12 15.06
CA GLY A 36 -32.44 -7.67 16.44
C GLY A 36 -33.72 -7.62 17.28
N PRO A 37 -34.82 -6.97 16.81
CA PRO A 37 -36.10 -6.94 17.52
C PRO A 37 -36.71 -8.32 17.80
N PHE A 38 -36.56 -9.28 16.89
CA PHE A 38 -37.05 -10.65 17.07
C PHE A 38 -36.24 -11.45 18.09
N LEU A 39 -34.98 -11.07 18.30
CA LEU A 39 -34.04 -11.70 19.22
C LEU A 39 -33.80 -10.86 20.48
N HIS A 40 -34.66 -9.89 20.75
CA HIS A 40 -34.61 -8.97 21.89
C HIS A 40 -33.25 -8.28 22.09
N PHE A 41 -32.50 -8.06 21.01
CA PHE A 41 -31.14 -7.51 21.07
C PHE A 41 -30.22 -8.24 22.06
N SER A 42 -30.37 -9.57 22.16
CA SER A 42 -29.63 -10.41 23.11
C SER A 42 -28.11 -10.31 23.00
N ASP A 43 -27.41 -10.64 24.08
CA ASP A 43 -25.94 -10.68 24.12
C ASP A 43 -25.38 -11.62 23.04
N THR A 44 -26.02 -12.75 22.77
CA THR A 44 -25.62 -13.68 21.71
C THR A 44 -25.74 -13.06 20.32
N TRP A 45 -26.80 -12.30 20.06
CA TRP A 45 -27.01 -11.61 18.79
C TRP A 45 -25.94 -10.54 18.52
N GLN A 46 -25.55 -9.79 19.56
CA GLN A 46 -24.45 -8.81 19.47
C GLN A 46 -23.09 -9.50 19.33
N LEU A 47 -22.85 -10.55 20.12
CA LEU A 47 -21.59 -11.30 20.14
C LEU A 47 -21.26 -11.86 18.75
N ILE A 48 -22.24 -12.47 18.06
CA ILE A 48 -22.02 -13.06 16.74
C ILE A 48 -21.48 -12.03 15.74
N VAL A 49 -22.09 -10.84 15.66
CA VAL A 49 -21.64 -9.81 14.72
C VAL A 49 -20.34 -9.17 15.14
N ASN A 50 -20.13 -8.92 16.42
CA ASN A 50 -18.87 -8.36 16.91
C ASN A 50 -17.70 -9.33 16.66
N THR A 51 -17.87 -10.62 16.96
CA THR A 51 -16.85 -11.64 16.70
C THR A 51 -16.60 -11.81 15.20
N ALA A 52 -17.66 -11.91 14.39
CA ALA A 52 -17.53 -12.08 12.94
C ALA A 52 -16.81 -10.88 12.29
N THR A 53 -17.21 -9.66 12.64
CA THR A 53 -16.62 -8.44 12.09
C THR A 53 -15.15 -8.30 12.50
N THR A 54 -14.80 -8.69 13.74
CA THR A 54 -13.42 -8.66 14.22
C THR A 54 -12.53 -9.60 13.40
N VAL A 55 -12.95 -10.85 13.21
CA VAL A 55 -12.20 -11.84 12.41
C VAL A 55 -12.09 -11.39 10.95
N LEU A 56 -13.19 -10.92 10.36
CA LEU A 56 -13.21 -10.42 8.99
C LEU A 56 -12.31 -9.20 8.81
N THR A 57 -12.30 -8.27 9.76
CA THR A 57 -11.44 -7.09 9.73
C THR A 57 -9.98 -7.48 9.83
N PHE A 58 -9.63 -8.39 10.74
CA PHE A 58 -8.27 -8.90 10.87
C PHE A 58 -7.80 -9.52 9.55
N LEU A 59 -8.62 -10.39 8.94
CA LEU A 59 -8.31 -10.99 7.65
C LEU A 59 -8.21 -9.93 6.53
N ALA A 60 -9.12 -8.95 6.51
CA ALA A 60 -9.12 -7.90 5.50
C ALA A 60 -7.82 -7.07 5.54
N VAL A 61 -7.29 -6.76 6.74
CA VAL A 61 -5.99 -6.06 6.86
C VAL A 61 -4.88 -6.85 6.18
N PHE A 62 -4.77 -8.16 6.41
CA PHE A 62 -3.77 -8.98 5.71
C PHE A 62 -3.98 -9.04 4.21
N LEU A 63 -5.23 -9.18 3.75
CA LEU A 63 -5.54 -9.23 2.31
C LEU A 63 -5.22 -7.91 1.62
N ILE A 64 -5.59 -6.79 2.25
CA ILE A 64 -5.28 -5.44 1.77
C ILE A 64 -3.77 -5.24 1.74
N GLN A 65 -3.04 -5.58 2.80
CA GLN A 65 -1.58 -5.48 2.84
C GLN A 65 -0.92 -6.35 1.76
N ASN A 66 -1.38 -7.58 1.55
CA ASN A 66 -0.84 -8.44 0.49
C ASN A 66 -1.10 -7.86 -0.92
N SER A 67 -2.30 -7.34 -1.17
CA SER A 67 -2.61 -6.68 -2.44
C SER A 67 -1.76 -5.42 -2.62
N GLN A 68 -1.68 -4.57 -1.59
CA GLN A 68 -0.90 -3.34 -1.61
C GLN A 68 0.59 -3.60 -1.80
N ASN A 69 1.15 -4.62 -1.14
CA ASN A 69 2.55 -5.00 -1.30
C ASN A 69 2.85 -5.45 -2.75
N ARG A 70 1.97 -6.29 -3.32
CA ARG A 70 2.11 -6.75 -4.70
C ARG A 70 1.97 -5.60 -5.71
N ASP A 71 0.97 -4.74 -5.52
CA ASP A 71 0.71 -3.62 -6.42
C ASP A 71 1.82 -2.56 -6.30
N GLY A 72 2.39 -2.36 -5.11
CA GLY A 72 3.56 -1.53 -4.85
C GLY A 72 4.81 -2.02 -5.59
N ALA A 73 5.14 -3.32 -5.48
CA ALA A 73 6.26 -3.91 -6.21
C ALA A 73 6.09 -3.82 -7.74
N ALA A 74 4.87 -4.03 -8.24
CA ALA A 74 4.57 -3.89 -9.66
C ALA A 74 4.69 -2.42 -10.14
N MET A 75 4.36 -1.45 -9.28
CA MET A 75 4.54 -0.03 -9.56
C MET A 75 6.02 0.34 -9.62
N GLN A 76 6.82 -0.12 -8.65
CA GLN A 76 8.27 0.08 -8.63
C GLN A 76 8.93 -0.47 -9.90
N ALA A 77 8.65 -1.72 -10.28
CA ALA A 77 9.21 -2.32 -11.49
C ALA A 77 8.84 -1.55 -12.78
N LYS A 78 7.63 -0.99 -12.86
CA LYS A 78 7.24 -0.14 -14.00
C LYS A 78 7.99 1.20 -14.01
N LEU A 79 8.19 1.81 -12.84
CA LEU A 79 8.96 3.05 -12.71
C LEU A 79 10.43 2.83 -13.04
N ASP A 80 11.01 1.72 -12.59
CA ASP A 80 12.39 1.35 -12.90
C ASP A 80 12.61 1.20 -14.40
N GLU A 81 11.67 0.57 -15.11
CA GLU A 81 11.72 0.46 -16.57
C GLU A 81 11.61 1.83 -17.26
N ILE A 82 10.76 2.73 -16.75
CA ILE A 82 10.65 4.11 -17.27
C ILE A 82 11.95 4.89 -17.04
N ILE A 83 12.56 4.78 -15.85
CA ILE A 83 13.84 5.41 -15.52
C ILE A 83 14.93 4.87 -16.44
N ARG A 84 14.98 3.54 -16.65
CA ARG A 84 15.96 2.89 -17.53
C ARG A 84 15.81 3.31 -18.99
N ALA A 85 14.59 3.58 -19.45
CA ALA A 85 14.30 3.96 -20.83
C ALA A 85 14.55 5.45 -21.13
N LEU A 86 14.74 6.30 -20.12
CA LEU A 86 14.88 7.75 -20.31
C LEU A 86 16.36 8.18 -20.29
N ASP A 87 16.88 8.68 -21.41
CA ASP A 87 18.30 9.05 -21.62
C ASP A 87 18.90 10.02 -20.57
N ARG A 88 18.07 10.86 -19.94
CA ARG A 88 18.52 11.86 -18.94
C ARG A 88 18.12 11.51 -17.51
N ALA A 89 17.51 10.35 -17.28
CA ALA A 89 17.17 9.90 -15.94
C ALA A 89 18.43 9.40 -15.20
N ARG A 90 18.40 9.54 -13.87
CA ARG A 90 19.44 9.00 -12.98
C ARG A 90 19.09 7.55 -12.67
N VAL A 91 19.67 6.61 -13.43
CA VAL A 91 19.42 5.16 -13.28
C VAL A 91 19.74 4.66 -11.87
N GLU A 92 20.60 5.37 -11.14
CA GLU A 92 20.93 5.06 -9.74
C GLU A 92 19.74 5.22 -8.77
N PHE A 93 18.61 5.79 -9.21
CA PHE A 93 17.34 5.78 -8.44
C PHE A 93 16.61 4.44 -8.49
N VAL A 94 16.98 3.53 -9.39
CA VAL A 94 16.39 2.18 -9.44
C VAL A 94 16.78 1.42 -8.17
N GLY A 95 15.78 0.86 -7.47
CA GLY A 95 16.02 0.03 -6.29
C GLY A 95 16.22 0.79 -4.97
N ILE A 96 16.05 2.12 -4.93
CA ILE A 96 16.23 2.91 -3.70
C ILE A 96 15.26 2.52 -2.57
N GLU A 97 14.15 1.83 -2.88
CA GLU A 97 13.19 1.30 -1.91
C GLU A 97 13.78 0.24 -0.96
N HIS A 98 14.96 -0.30 -1.27
CA HIS A 98 15.68 -1.22 -0.40
C HIS A 98 16.52 -0.49 0.67
N LEU A 99 16.65 0.84 0.56
CA LEU A 99 17.36 1.66 1.52
C LEU A 99 16.49 1.92 2.76
N THR A 100 17.14 2.30 3.86
CA THR A 100 16.43 2.71 5.08
C THR A 100 15.69 4.03 4.86
N ASP A 101 14.60 4.25 5.63
CA ASP A 101 13.83 5.50 5.59
C ASP A 101 14.71 6.75 5.74
N ALA A 102 15.74 6.69 6.60
CA ALA A 102 16.68 7.78 6.81
C ALA A 102 17.55 8.07 5.58
N GLN A 103 17.97 7.03 4.86
CA GLN A 103 18.74 7.16 3.62
C GLN A 103 17.88 7.70 2.48
N ILE A 104 16.64 7.19 2.33
CA ILE A 104 15.68 7.68 1.34
C ILE A 104 15.36 9.16 1.60
N ALA A 105 15.13 9.55 2.86
CA ALA A 105 14.91 10.94 3.24
C ALA A 105 16.10 11.84 2.87
N ALA A 106 17.34 11.40 3.15
CA ALA A 106 18.54 12.14 2.78
C ALA A 106 18.68 12.33 1.26
N ILE A 107 18.36 11.29 0.47
CA ILE A 107 18.36 11.37 -1.01
C ILE A 107 17.28 12.35 -1.49
N ARG A 108 16.06 12.29 -0.93
CA ARG A 108 14.96 13.20 -1.27
C ARG A 108 15.33 14.65 -0.97
N ASP A 109 15.86 14.93 0.21
CA ASP A 109 16.26 16.27 0.63
C ASP A 109 17.42 16.81 -0.25
N ALA A 110 18.35 15.95 -0.67
CA ALA A 110 19.39 16.32 -1.63
C ALA A 110 18.80 16.61 -3.03
N LEU A 111 17.79 15.86 -3.47
CA LEU A 111 17.13 16.05 -4.76
C LEU A 111 16.36 17.36 -4.81
N GLU A 112 15.58 17.67 -3.77
CA GLU A 112 14.85 18.93 -3.68
C GLU A 112 15.80 20.14 -3.72
N ARG A 113 16.97 20.03 -3.09
CA ARG A 113 18.01 21.07 -3.15
C ARG A 113 18.64 21.20 -4.53
N ASP A 114 19.01 20.10 -5.18
CA ASP A 114 19.59 20.12 -6.53
C ASP A 114 18.64 20.75 -7.57
N ILE A 115 17.32 20.56 -7.40
CA ILE A 115 16.29 21.23 -8.22
C ILE A 115 16.23 22.74 -7.90
N LYS A 116 16.27 23.12 -6.62
CA LYS A 116 16.26 24.53 -6.18
C LYS A 116 17.52 25.28 -6.62
N ASP A 117 18.70 24.70 -6.47
CA ASP A 117 19.97 25.34 -6.85
C ASP A 117 20.05 25.60 -8.36
N LYS A 118 19.52 24.68 -9.19
CA LYS A 118 19.37 24.90 -10.65
C LYS A 118 18.40 26.04 -11.00
N SER A 119 17.49 26.39 -10.10
CA SER A 119 16.55 27.52 -10.26
C SER A 119 17.10 28.86 -9.79
N GLY A 120 18.31 28.89 -9.21
CA GLY A 120 19.07 30.11 -8.91
C GLY A 120 19.45 30.25 -7.44
N ARG A 121 20.77 30.26 -7.19
CA ARG A 121 21.49 30.57 -5.93
C ARG A 121 21.43 29.50 -4.83
N GLU A 122 22.48 28.70 -4.73
CA GLU A 122 23.48 28.69 -3.64
C GLU A 122 24.44 27.51 -3.82
N GLY A 123 25.74 27.72 -3.59
CA GLY A 123 26.72 26.63 -3.61
C GLY A 123 26.67 25.89 -2.27
N SER A 124 25.89 24.81 -2.19
CA SER A 124 25.73 24.05 -0.94
C SER A 124 26.93 23.11 -0.67
N ALA A 125 27.46 23.15 0.56
CA ALA A 125 28.48 22.22 1.08
C ALA A 125 27.93 20.81 1.42
N ALA A 126 26.65 20.57 1.14
CA ALA A 126 25.96 19.32 1.44
C ALA A 126 26.24 18.23 0.40
N PRO A 127 26.10 16.93 0.76
CA PRO A 127 26.32 15.85 -0.17
C PRO A 127 25.30 15.90 -1.33
N THR A 128 25.82 15.98 -2.56
CA THR A 128 25.03 15.93 -3.80
C THR A 128 24.29 14.61 -3.93
N VAL A 129 23.13 14.62 -4.61
CA VAL A 129 22.33 13.41 -4.91
C VAL A 129 23.21 12.27 -5.44
N GLU A 130 24.10 12.56 -6.38
CA GLU A 130 24.98 11.55 -6.99
C GLU A 130 25.98 10.93 -5.99
N ARG A 131 26.46 11.70 -5.00
CA ARG A 131 27.33 11.17 -3.94
C ARG A 131 26.55 10.27 -2.98
N LEU A 132 25.30 10.60 -2.67
CA LEU A 132 24.47 9.76 -1.80
C LEU A 132 24.11 8.45 -2.50
N LEU A 133 23.73 8.50 -3.77
CA LEU A 133 23.42 7.29 -4.56
C LEU A 133 24.63 6.38 -4.77
N LYS A 134 25.86 6.92 -4.88
CA LYS A 134 27.08 6.10 -4.97
C LYS A 134 27.53 5.55 -3.61
N ARG A 135 27.05 6.11 -2.50
CA ARG A 135 27.47 5.74 -1.15
C ARG A 135 26.65 4.58 -0.58
N TYR A 136 25.39 4.48 -0.99
CA TYR A 136 24.43 3.47 -0.55
C TYR A 136 24.29 2.39 -1.61
#